data_AF-A0A7K6WLL9-F1
#
_entry.id   AF-A0A7K6WLL9-F1
#
_cell.length_a   1.000
_cell.length_b   1.000
_cell.length_c   1.000
_cell.angle_alpha   90.00
_cell.angle_beta   90.00
_cell.angle_gamma   90.00
#
_symmetry.space_group_name_H-M   'P 1'
#
loop_
_entity.id
_entity.type
_entity.pdbx_description
1 polymer ?
#
loop_
_entity_poly.entity_id
_entity_poly.type
_entity_poly.pdbx_seq_one_letter_code
_entity_poly.pdbx_strand_id
1 'polypeptide(L)'
;RFVPERMVPFSFPLSKCALWDPVPVGDVIGSHITYYRNPELSVMEKTLRLAYRHAKQNEKKLFSCFLLGTLAVNEDGEGITLTIDRFDPGREV
;
A
#
# COMPACT_ATOMS: atom_id res chain seq x y z
N ARG A 1 -3.95 -23.07 -5.49
CA ARG A 1 -4.05 -23.30 -4.03
C ARG A 1 -2.78 -22.76 -3.39
N PHE A 2 -2.82 -21.58 -2.81
CA PHE A 2 -1.72 -21.07 -1.99
C PHE A 2 -1.71 -21.86 -0.69
N VAL A 3 -0.62 -22.56 -0.40
CA VAL A 3 -0.38 -23.14 0.92
C VAL A 3 0.18 -21.98 1.75
N PRO A 4 -0.47 -21.53 2.82
CA PRO A 4 0.12 -20.50 3.66
C PRO A 4 1.39 -21.10 4.26
N GLU A 5 2.54 -20.48 4.02
CA GLU A 5 3.73 -20.79 4.79
C GLU A 5 3.35 -20.68 6.26
N ARG A 6 3.53 -21.77 7.01
CA ARG A 6 3.36 -21.72 8.47
C ARG A 6 4.29 -20.63 8.98
N MET A 7 3.73 -19.54 9.53
CA MET A 7 4.51 -18.52 10.20
C MET A 7 5.45 -19.21 11.17
N VAL A 8 6.75 -19.16 10.91
CA VAL A 8 7.76 -19.64 11.84
C VAL A 8 7.66 -18.73 13.06
N PRO A 9 7.44 -19.25 14.27
CA PRO A 9 7.38 -18.40 15.46
C PRO A 9 8.68 -17.60 15.56
N PHE A 10 8.56 -16.28 15.75
CA PHE A 10 9.71 -15.46 16.12
C PHE A 10 10.29 -16.04 17.42
N SER A 11 11.53 -16.52 17.36
CA SER A 11 12.26 -16.90 18.56
C SER A 11 12.94 -15.67 19.12
N PHE A 12 12.34 -15.09 20.15
CA PHE A 12 13.02 -14.12 20.99
C PHE A 12 14.16 -14.83 21.74
N PRO A 13 15.25 -14.12 22.10
CA PRO A 13 16.26 -14.67 23.00
C PRO A 13 15.56 -15.29 24.21
N LEU A 14 16.05 -16.43 24.70
CA LEU A 14 15.48 -17.11 25.85
C LEU A 14 15.43 -16.16 27.06
N SER A 15 14.31 -15.46 27.24
CA SER A 15 14.04 -14.73 28.45
C SER A 15 13.73 -15.76 29.54
N LYS A 16 14.21 -15.52 30.75
CA LYS A 16 13.94 -16.42 31.89
C LYS A 16 12.46 -16.42 32.30
N CYS A 17 11.67 -15.49 31.77
CA CYS A 17 10.26 -15.28 32.09
C CYS A 17 9.48 -14.93 30.82
N ALA A 18 8.31 -15.54 30.64
CA ALA A 18 7.33 -15.12 29.64
C ALA A 18 6.66 -13.82 30.10
N LEU A 19 6.50 -12.84 29.21
CA LEU A 19 5.85 -11.56 29.52
C LEU A 19 4.32 -11.62 29.43
N TRP A 20 3.79 -12.66 28.79
CA TRP A 20 2.35 -12.93 28.64
C TRP A 20 2.13 -14.44 28.49
N ASP A 21 0.87 -14.89 28.69
CA ASP A 21 0.46 -16.26 28.41
C ASP A 21 0.27 -16.45 26.89
N PRO A 22 1.04 -17.34 26.22
CA PRO A 22 0.94 -17.55 24.79
C PRO A 22 -0.19 -18.49 24.37
N VAL A 23 -0.99 -19.02 25.32
CA VAL A 23 -2.10 -19.92 25.01
C VAL A 23 -3.13 -19.19 24.12
N PRO A 24 -3.44 -19.71 22.91
CA PRO A 24 -4.43 -19.09 22.04
C PRO A 24 -5.81 -19.06 22.69
N VAL A 25 -6.42 -17.87 22.75
CA VAL A 25 -7.82 -17.68 23.17
C VAL A 25 -8.63 -17.32 21.92
N GLY A 26 -9.06 -18.34 21.18
CA GLY A 26 -9.86 -18.21 19.96
C GLY A 26 -9.15 -18.66 18.68
N ASP A 27 -9.80 -18.41 17.54
CA ASP A 27 -9.31 -18.80 16.22
C ASP A 27 -8.21 -17.85 15.71
N VAL A 28 -7.30 -18.39 14.90
CA VAL A 28 -6.26 -17.60 14.23
C VAL A 28 -6.87 -16.84 13.05
N ILE A 29 -6.67 -15.53 13.02
CA ILE A 29 -7.15 -14.66 11.93
C ILE A 29 -5.97 -14.21 11.08
N GLY A 30 -6.04 -14.44 9.77
CA GLY A 30 -5.10 -13.86 8.81
C GLY A 30 -5.43 -12.39 8.55
N SER A 31 -4.43 -11.51 8.64
CA SER A 31 -4.59 -10.09 8.33
C SER A 31 -3.81 -9.73 7.07
N HIS A 32 -4.50 -9.26 6.04
CA HIS A 32 -3.88 -8.79 4.80
C HIS A 32 -4.70 -7.66 4.18
N ILE A 33 -4.03 -6.63 3.67
CA ILE A 33 -4.68 -5.42 3.14
C ILE A 33 -5.57 -5.69 1.91
N THR A 34 -5.32 -6.78 1.19
CA THR A 34 -6.11 -7.23 0.04
C THR A 34 -6.80 -8.57 0.28
N TYR A 35 -7.07 -8.91 1.55
CA TYR A 35 -7.63 -10.23 1.90
C TYR A 35 -8.99 -10.46 1.23
N TYR A 36 -9.88 -9.47 1.28
CA TYR A 36 -11.23 -9.58 0.74
C TYR A 36 -11.35 -9.12 -0.71
N ARG A 37 -10.62 -8.06 -1.11
CA ARG A 37 -10.67 -7.50 -2.47
C ARG A 37 -9.31 -7.00 -2.93
N ASN A 38 -9.17 -6.91 -4.25
CA ASN A 38 -8.03 -6.25 -4.88
C ASN A 38 -8.08 -4.73 -4.63
N PRO A 39 -6.93 -4.04 -4.56
CA PRO A 39 -6.90 -2.60 -4.44
C PRO A 39 -7.42 -1.95 -5.73
N GLU A 40 -8.23 -0.91 -5.57
CA GLU A 40 -8.73 -0.11 -6.67
C GLU A 40 -7.85 1.12 -6.88
N LEU A 41 -7.63 1.49 -8.14
CA LEU A 41 -6.89 2.69 -8.53
C LEU A 41 -7.79 3.60 -9.35
N SER A 42 -8.12 4.77 -8.80
CA SER A 42 -8.84 5.82 -9.50
C SER A 42 -7.89 6.96 -9.84
N VAL A 43 -7.80 7.34 -11.11
CA VAL A 43 -6.89 8.40 -11.56
C VAL A 43 -7.68 9.51 -12.24
N MET A 44 -7.54 10.74 -11.74
CA MET A 44 -8.16 11.89 -12.39
C MET A 44 -7.44 12.22 -13.69
N GLU A 45 -8.23 12.32 -14.75
CA GLU A 45 -7.76 12.60 -16.11
C GLU A 45 -6.93 13.90 -16.22
N LYS A 46 -7.34 14.95 -15.48
CA LYS A 46 -6.60 16.21 -15.35
C LYS A 46 -5.16 16.01 -14.88
N THR A 47 -4.93 15.07 -13.97
CA THR A 47 -3.61 14.79 -13.37
C THR A 47 -2.68 14.18 -14.42
N LEU A 48 -3.18 13.25 -15.22
CA LEU A 48 -2.44 12.66 -16.33
C LEU A 48 -2.14 13.69 -17.43
N ARG A 49 -3.08 14.57 -17.76
CA ARG A 49 -2.83 15.67 -18.72
C ARG A 49 -1.72 16.59 -18.26
N LEU A 50 -1.67 16.94 -16.99
CA LEU A 50 -0.60 17.78 -16.43
C LEU A 50 0.76 17.08 -16.52
N ALA A 51 0.82 15.80 -16.14
CA ALA A 51 2.04 15.00 -16.27
C ALA A 51 2.52 14.91 -17.73
N TYR A 52 1.61 14.62 -18.66
CA TYR A 52 1.91 14.57 -20.09
C TYR A 52 2.42 15.91 -20.63
N ARG A 53 1.74 17.02 -20.31
CA ARG A 53 2.14 18.36 -20.75
C ARG A 53 3.52 18.71 -20.22
N HIS A 54 3.78 18.42 -18.94
CA HIS A 54 5.08 18.68 -18.34
C HIS A 54 6.18 17.82 -18.98
N ALA A 55 5.91 16.54 -19.25
CA ALA A 55 6.84 15.67 -19.98
C ALA A 55 7.19 16.19 -21.38
N LYS A 56 6.20 16.73 -22.10
CA LYS A 56 6.41 17.32 -23.44
C LYS A 56 7.23 18.62 -23.43
N GLN A 57 7.13 19.38 -22.35
CA GLN A 57 7.91 20.61 -22.15
C GLN A 57 9.30 20.33 -21.59
N ASN A 58 9.56 19.10 -21.13
CA ASN A 58 10.85 18.74 -20.54
C ASN A 58 11.83 18.32 -21.65
N GLU A 59 12.99 18.97 -21.69
CA GLU A 59 14.05 18.69 -22.66
C GLU A 59 14.87 17.44 -22.29
N LYS A 60 14.68 16.89 -21.08
CA LYS A 60 15.37 15.68 -20.63
C LYS A 60 14.83 14.45 -21.37
N LYS A 61 15.75 13.61 -21.87
CA LYS A 61 15.44 12.34 -22.54
C LYS A 61 14.61 11.38 -21.66
N LEU A 62 14.78 11.46 -20.34
CA LEU A 62 14.01 10.73 -19.35
C LEU A 62 13.31 11.72 -18.43
N PHE A 63 11.99 11.59 -18.37
CA PHE A 63 11.12 12.40 -17.53
C PHE A 63 10.73 11.62 -16.27
N SER A 64 10.77 12.28 -15.12
CA SER A 64 10.28 11.73 -13.86
C SER A 64 9.42 12.78 -13.17
N CYS A 65 8.36 12.32 -12.50
CA CYS A 65 7.45 13.13 -11.71
C CYS A 65 6.79 12.27 -10.64
N PHE A 66 6.03 12.93 -9.77
CA PHE A 66 5.25 12.31 -8.71
C PHE A 66 3.76 12.50 -8.97
N LEU A 67 3.00 11.44 -8.70
CA LEU A 67 1.56 11.50 -8.64
C LEU A 67 1.13 11.34 -7.19
N LEU A 68 0.33 12.27 -6.71
CA LEU A 68 -0.11 12.32 -5.33
C LEU A 68 -1.60 11.98 -5.26
N GLY A 69 -1.97 11.31 -4.19
CA GLY A 69 -3.31 10.80 -4.01
C GLY A 69 -3.65 10.53 -2.55
N THR A 70 -4.83 9.97 -2.34
CA THR A 70 -5.36 9.59 -1.02
C THR A 70 -5.72 8.11 -1.05
N LEU A 71 -5.31 7.38 -0.02
CA LEU A 71 -5.72 6.00 0.21
C LEU A 71 -6.91 6.00 1.18
N ALA A 72 -7.98 5.30 0.83
CA ALA A 72 -9.14 5.13 1.69
C ALA A 72 -9.55 3.66 1.77
N VAL A 73 -10.12 3.26 2.90
CA VAL A 73 -10.83 1.99 3.06
C VAL A 73 -12.27 2.19 2.63
N ASN A 74 -12.83 1.24 1.91
CA ASN A 74 -14.21 1.28 1.44
C ASN A 74 -15.18 1.21 2.64
N GLU A 75 -16.41 1.70 2.47
CA GLU A 75 -17.41 1.77 3.55
C GLU A 75 -17.71 0.42 4.21
N ASP A 76 -17.59 -0.67 3.45
CA ASP A 76 -17.79 -2.04 3.92
C ASP A 76 -16.56 -2.67 4.61
N GLY A 77 -15.42 -1.97 4.63
CA GLY A 77 -14.17 -2.46 5.23
C GLY A 77 -13.48 -3.58 4.44
N GLU A 78 -13.99 -3.96 3.27
CA GLU A 78 -13.50 -5.11 2.51
C GLU A 78 -12.56 -4.72 1.35
N GLY A 79 -12.43 -3.43 1.05
CA GLY A 79 -11.60 -2.93 -0.04
C GLY A 79 -10.82 -1.68 0.33
N ILE A 80 -9.80 -1.40 -0.48
CA ILE A 80 -9.04 -0.16 -0.43
C ILE A 80 -9.02 0.50 -1.81
N THR A 81 -9.11 1.82 -1.84
CA THR A 81 -9.05 2.61 -3.06
C THR A 81 -7.98 3.68 -2.93
N LEU A 82 -7.08 3.74 -3.91
CA LEU A 82 -6.12 4.82 -4.09
C LEU A 82 -6.65 5.79 -5.15
N THR A 83 -6.93 7.02 -4.75
CA THR A 83 -7.37 8.09 -5.66
C THR A 83 -6.21 9.03 -5.96
N ILE A 84 -5.76 9.06 -7.21
CA ILE A 84 -4.70 9.95 -7.71
C ILE A 84 -5.33 11.21 -8.32
N ASP A 85 -5.15 12.35 -7.68
CA ASP A 85 -5.83 13.60 -8.02
C ASP A 85 -4.90 14.82 -8.17
N ARG A 86 -3.60 14.63 -7.89
CA ARG A 86 -2.60 15.69 -7.86
C ARG A 86 -1.34 15.28 -8.62
N PHE A 87 -0.81 16.21 -9.39
CA PHE A 87 0.45 16.10 -10.10
C PHE A 87 1.51 16.95 -9.39
N ASP A 88 2.71 16.39 -9.22
CA ASP A 88 3.87 17.10 -8.69
C ASP A 88 5.09 16.83 -9.59
N PRO A 89 5.67 17.85 -10.25
CA PRO A 89 6.87 17.68 -11.08
C PRO A 89 8.13 17.31 -10.28
N GLY A 90 8.10 17.41 -8.95
CA GLY A 90 9.28 17.30 -8.12
C GLY A 90 10.17 18.55 -8.17
N ARG A 91 11.26 18.53 -7.41
CA ARG A 91 12.27 19.59 -7.38
C ARG A 91 13.66 18.96 -7.44
N GLU A 92 14.60 19.64 -8.09
CA GLU A 92 16.01 19.28 -7.98
C GLU A 92 16.51 19.60 -6.56
N VAL A 93 17.35 18.72 -6.01
CA VAL A 93 17.95 18.84 -4.67
C VAL A 93 19.41 19.22 -4.81
#